data_AF-A0A0N5CQ33-F1
#
_entry.id   AF-A0A0N5CQ33-F1
#
_cell.length_a   1.000
_cell.length_b   1.000
_cell.length_c   1.000
_cell.angle_alpha   90.00
_cell.angle_beta   90.00
_cell.angle_gamma   90.00
#
_symmetry.space_group_name_H-M   'P 1'
#
loop_
_entity.id
_entity.type
_entity.pdbx_description
1 polymer ?
#
loop_
_entity_poly.entity_id
_entity_poly.type
_entity_poly.pdbx_seq_one_letter_code
_entity_poly.pdbx_strand_id
1 'polypeptide(L)' 'MTIVVFLIDSSASMAQKTYQGTSVLDVARSVVEMVLKQRVRDASARGDRYMLMTFEEFPLNVKVRKN' A
#
# COMPACT_ATOMS: atom_id res chain seq x y z
N MET A 1 -9.41 0.81 17.04
CA MET A 1 -9.64 1.35 15.69
C MET A 1 -8.42 2.13 15.28
N THR A 2 -7.60 1.56 14.40
CA THR A 2 -6.40 2.19 13.86
C THR A 2 -6.68 2.66 12.44
N ILE A 3 -6.12 3.80 12.05
CA ILE A 3 -6.11 4.23 10.65
C ILE A 3 -4.72 3.95 10.11
N VAL A 4 -4.64 3.15 9.05
CA VAL A 4 -3.39 2.79 8.38
C VAL A 4 -3.39 3.41 7.00
N VAL A 5 -2.40 4.25 6.73
CA VAL A 5 -2.19 4.86 5.41
C VAL A 5 -0.97 4.21 4.77
N PHE A 6 -1.19 3.53 3.64
CA PHE A 6 -0.11 3.10 2.77
C PHE A 6 0.22 4.25 1.83
N LEU A 7 1.36 4.91 2.05
CA LEU A 7 1.90 5.92 1.14
C LEU A 7 2.94 5.25 0.25
N ILE A 8 2.61 5.08 -1.03
CA ILE A 8 3.41 4.34 -2.00
C ILE A 8 3.93 5.30 -3.07
N ASP A 9 5.25 5.33 -3.25
CA ASP A 9 5.84 5.99 -4.41
C ASP A 9 5.49 5.22 -5.69
N SER A 10 5.00 5.94 -6.70
CA SER A 10 4.69 5.43 -8.03
C SER A 10 5.48 6.16 -9.13
N SER A 11 6.56 6.85 -8.75
CA SER A 11 7.49 7.52 -9.66
C SER A 11 8.17 6.54 -10.62
N ALA A 12 8.77 7.06 -11.69
CA ALA A 12 9.49 6.26 -12.68
C ALA A 12 10.63 5.43 -12.08
N SER A 13 11.28 5.89 -11.00
CA SER A 13 12.32 5.12 -10.30
C SER A 13 11.79 3.82 -9.69
N MET A 14 10.50 3.73 -9.40
CA MET A 14 9.89 2.51 -8.85
C MET A 14 9.71 1.40 -9.90
N ALA A 15 9.88 1.71 -11.19
CA ALA A 15 9.90 0.72 -12.27
C ALA A 15 11.23 -0.05 -12.38
N GLN A 16 12.25 0.33 -11.61
CA GLN A 16 13.52 -0.40 -11.54
C GLN A 16 13.29 -1.85 -11.13
N LYS A 17 14.01 -2.78 -11.76
CA LYS A 17 13.89 -4.20 -11.49
C LYS A 17 14.81 -4.62 -10.35
N THR A 18 14.29 -5.45 -9.47
CA THR A 18 15.10 -6.19 -8.51
C THR A 18 15.87 -7.31 -9.21
N TYR A 19 16.79 -7.95 -8.48
CA TYR A 19 17.49 -9.14 -8.99
C TYR A 19 16.54 -10.30 -9.38
N GLN A 20 15.32 -10.32 -8.82
CA GLN A 20 14.29 -11.31 -9.12
C GLN A 20 13.47 -10.96 -10.39
N GLY A 21 13.77 -9.84 -11.04
CA GLY A 21 13.11 -9.39 -12.27
C GLY A 21 11.79 -8.65 -12.07
N THR A 22 11.28 -8.56 -10.83
CA THR A 22 10.09 -7.78 -10.45
C THR A 22 10.44 -6.31 -10.26
N SER A 23 9.49 -5.40 -10.53
CA SER A 23 9.72 -3.97 -10.23
C SER A 23 9.67 -3.71 -8.73
N VAL A 24 10.32 -2.64 -8.26
CA VAL A 24 10.20 -2.22 -6.86
C VAL A 24 8.74 -1.93 -6.50
N LEU A 25 7.95 -1.41 -7.46
CA LEU A 25 6.51 -1.19 -7.27
C LEU A 25 5.73 -2.51 -7.06
N ASP A 26 6.08 -3.58 -7.78
CA ASP A 26 5.47 -4.91 -7.58
C ASP A 26 5.78 -5.45 -6.19
N VAL A 27 7.02 -5.25 -5.71
CA VAL A 27 7.43 -5.63 -4.36
C VAL A 27 6.63 -4.84 -3.32
N ALA A 28 6.47 -3.52 -3.49
CA ALA A 28 5.68 -2.68 -2.59
C ALA A 28 4.21 -3.16 -2.53
N ARG A 29 3.59 -3.48 -3.67
CA ARG A 29 2.24 -4.06 -3.72
C ARG A 29 2.15 -5.36 -2.91
N SER A 30 3.11 -6.27 -3.11
CA SER A 30 3.16 -7.55 -2.39
C SER A 30 3.23 -7.35 -0.88
N VAL A 31 4.04 -6.38 -0.41
CA VAL A 31 4.13 -6.04 1.02
C VAL A 31 2.80 -5.52 1.56
N VAL A 32 2.10 -4.64 0.84
CA VAL A 32 0.77 -4.15 1.26
C VAL A 32 -0.21 -5.31 1.41
N GLU A 33 -0.25 -6.22 0.44
CA GLU A 33 -1.10 -7.41 0.51
C GLU A 33 -0.77 -8.32 1.69
N MET A 34 0.53 -8.54 1.96
CA MET A 34 0.97 -9.32 3.11
C MET A 34 0.54 -8.68 4.44
N VAL A 35 0.72 -7.36 4.60
CA VAL A 35 0.29 -6.64 5.79
C VAL A 35 -1.21 -6.76 6.00
N LEU A 36 -2.01 -6.55 4.95
CA LEU A 36 -3.47 -6.69 5.02
C LEU A 36 -3.88 -8.13 5.38
N LYS A 37 -3.27 -9.15 4.76
CA LYS A 37 -3.54 -10.56 5.07
C LYS A 37 -3.22 -10.92 6.53
N GLN A 38 -2.15 -10.36 7.09
CA GLN A 38 -1.81 -10.56 8.50
C GLN A 38 -2.80 -9.84 9.43
N ARG A 39 -3.13 -8.57 9.12
CA ARG A 39 -4.08 -7.78 9.90
C ARG A 39 -5.48 -8.40 9.97
N VAL A 40 -5.97 -8.98 8.87
CA VAL A 40 -7.30 -9.64 8.87
C VAL A 40 -7.38 -10.82 9.85
N ARG A 41 -6.25 -11.48 10.14
CA ARG A 41 -6.19 -12.59 11.11
C ARG A 41 -6.14 -12.12 12.55
N ASP A 42 -5.77 -10.86 12.79
CA ASP A 42 -5.68 -10.25 14.12
C ASP A 42 -7.05 -9.72 14.56
N ALA A 43 -7.60 -10.30 15.64
CA ALA A 43 -8.88 -9.90 16.18
C ALA A 43 -8.92 -8.42 16.61
N SER A 44 -7.79 -7.85 17.02
CA SER A 44 -7.69 -6.45 17.44
C SER A 44 -7.79 -5.45 16.27
N ALA A 45 -7.51 -5.92 15.04
CA ALA A 45 -7.49 -5.10 13.82
C ALA A 45 -8.82 -5.11 13.04
N ARG A 46 -9.87 -5.79 13.53
CA ARG A 46 -11.18 -5.91 12.84
C ARG A 46 -11.88 -4.57 12.56
N GLY A 47 -11.53 -3.52 13.30
CA GLY A 47 -12.07 -2.16 13.11
C GLY A 47 -11.10 -1.20 12.43
N ASP A 48 -10.00 -1.69 11.86
CA ASP A 48 -9.01 -0.82 11.22
C ASP A 48 -9.49 -0.32 9.87
N ARG A 49 -9.13 0.93 9.56
CA ARG A 49 -9.43 1.57 8.27
C ARG A 49 -8.15 1.75 7.47
N TYR A 50 -8.23 1.43 6.18
CA TYR A 50 -7.09 1.42 5.29
C TYR A 50 -7.25 2.44 4.17
N MET A 51 -6.23 3.25 3.97
CA MET A 51 -6.14 4.20 2.86
C MET A 51 -4.87 3.91 2.05
N LEU A 52 -4.96 4.12 0.74
CA LEU A 52 -3.83 4.04 -0.18
C LEU A 52 -3.64 5.39 -0.85
N MET A 53 -2.43 5.92 -0.73
CA MET A 53 -2.06 7.21 -1.31
C MET A 53 -0.75 7.11 -2.11
N THR A 54 -0.59 7.99 -3.09
CA THR A 54 0.66 8.21 -3.83
C THR A 54 1.17 9.64 -3.61
N PHE A 55 2.31 9.96 -4.23
CA PHE A 55 2.95 11.29 -4.16
C PHE A 55 2.49 12.25 -5.27
N GLU A 56 1.40 11.92 -5.98
CA GLU A 56 0.80 12.83 -6.94
C GLU A 56 0.21 14.08 -6.26
N GLU A 57 -0.21 15.06 -7.04
CA GLU A 57 -0.93 16.22 -6.48
C GLU A 57 -2.36 15.84 -6.09
N PHE A 58 -2.91 16.57 -5.13
CA PHE A 58 -4.32 16.43 -4.77
C PHE A 58 -5.21 16.85 -5.97
N PRO A 59 -6.28 16.10 -6.30
CA PRO A 59 -6.84 14.95 -5.56
C PRO A 59 -6.34 13.58 -6.02
N LEU A 60 -5.43 13.53 -7.00
CA LEU A 60 -4.99 12.29 -7.62
C LEU A 60 -4.16 11.40 -6.68
N ASN A 61 -3.57 11.99 -5.63
CA ASN A 61 -2.85 11.26 -4.60
C ASN A 61 -3.71 10.26 -3.81
N VAL A 62 -5.03 10.38 -3.78
CA VAL A 62 -5.91 9.44 -3.07
C VAL A 62 -6.36 8.34 -4.04
N LYS A 63 -5.84 7.11 -3.86
CA LYS A 63 -6.15 5.99 -4.77
C LYS A 63 -7.30 5.13 -4.27
N VAL A 64 -7.34 4.83 -2.97
CA VAL A 64 -8.40 4.01 -2.37
C VAL A 64 -8.67 4.48 -0.94
N ARG A 65 -9.95 4.59 -0.61
CA ARG A 65 -10.44 4.68 0.77
C ARG A 65 -11.48 3.59 0.97
N LYS A 66 -11.15 2.54 1.72
CA LYS A 66 -12.16 1.59 2.21
C LYS A 66 -12.59 2.04 3.60
N ASN A 67 -13.89 2.33 3.74
CA ASN A 67 -14.53 2.61 5.04
C ASN A 67 -14.75 1.32 5.82
#